data_AF-A0A7W0T2Z5-F1
#
_entry.id   AF-A0A7W0T2Z5-F1
#
_cell.length_a   1.000
_cell.length_b   1.000
_cell.length_c   1.000
_cell.angle_alpha   90.00
_cell.angle_beta   90.00
_cell.angle_gamma   90.00
#
_symmetry.space_group_name_H-M   'P 1'
#
loop_
_entity.id
_entity.type
_entity.pdbx_description
1 polymer ?
#
loop_
_entity_poly.entity_id
_entity_poly.type
_entity_poly.pdbx_seq_one_letter_code
_entity_poly.pdbx_strand_id
1 'polypeptide(L)'
;MTCDDVRPRLTAYLDGELEGDRGTVVRGHLRTCAACRQVATDEATLRDGMRALPTVDPPAAMWASIQAQLAIAEVEESKRPSWRRALSRWTPMLPRFAVGGLAAAAAVTVLWWRSHREPVQISQVVDHPSPEIQASRDIPTATPSSPPFGAPSFDDVTADLAAEPARTTATYAETATELVTLAAEVRPGWTDEQRATFDARVAELRAAVDRATDERPRQRAWRAMIRYLQQAIVRDDVALASGGVH
;
A
#
# COMPACT_ATOMS: atom_id res chain seq x y z
N MET A 1 -13.25 23.28 25.12
CA MET A 1 -12.00 22.50 25.01
C MET A 1 -11.35 22.42 26.37
N THR A 2 -11.04 21.22 26.82
CA THR A 2 -10.39 20.92 28.09
C THR A 2 -8.88 20.81 27.94
N CYS A 3 -8.15 20.70 29.05
CA CYS A 3 -6.70 20.46 29.00
C CYS A 3 -6.37 19.07 28.41
N ASP A 4 -7.23 18.07 28.67
CA ASP A 4 -7.04 16.70 28.19
C ASP A 4 -7.20 16.60 26.67
N ASP A 5 -7.99 17.50 26.07
CA ASP A 5 -8.05 17.64 24.62
C ASP A 5 -6.78 18.30 24.05
N VAL A 6 -6.17 19.25 24.77
CA VAL A 6 -5.07 20.07 24.25
C VAL A 6 -3.74 19.34 24.32
N ARG A 7 -3.45 18.71 25.47
CA ARG A 7 -2.14 18.12 25.73
C ARG A 7 -1.67 17.15 24.63
N PRO A 8 -2.49 16.21 24.13
CA PRO A 8 -2.07 15.29 23.07
C PRO A 8 -1.82 15.97 21.72
N ARG A 9 -2.21 17.24 21.56
CA ARG A 9 -2.14 18.00 20.30
C ARG A 9 -1.03 19.05 20.32
N LEU A 10 -0.29 19.19 21.43
CA LEU A 10 0.73 20.24 21.58
C LEU A 10 1.92 20.02 20.64
N THR A 11 2.42 18.79 20.52
CA THR A 11 3.54 18.49 19.62
C THR A 11 3.17 18.78 18.16
N ALA A 12 2.03 18.24 17.68
CA ALA A 12 1.52 18.53 16.33
C ALA A 12 1.26 20.04 16.11
N TYR A 13 0.82 20.76 17.14
CA TYR A 13 0.66 22.22 17.09
C TYR A 13 2.01 22.93 16.93
N LEU A 14 3.02 22.54 17.70
CA LEU A 14 4.37 23.10 17.62
C LEU A 14 5.01 22.79 16.26
N ASP A 15 4.76 21.60 15.71
CA ASP A 15 5.23 21.18 14.39
C ASP A 15 4.48 21.82 13.21
N GLY A 16 3.39 22.53 13.48
CA GLY A 16 2.61 23.21 12.45
C GLY A 16 1.73 22.26 11.63
N GLU A 17 1.51 21.04 12.12
CA GLU A 17 0.72 19.99 11.46
C GLU A 17 -0.79 20.14 11.68
N LEU A 18 -1.20 21.03 12.59
CA LEU A 18 -2.61 21.33 12.83
C LEU A 18 -3.14 22.40 11.88
N GLU A 19 -3.92 21.96 10.90
CA GLU A 19 -4.57 22.85 9.92
C GLU A 19 -5.86 23.51 10.46
N GLY A 20 -6.16 24.70 9.94
CA GLY A 20 -7.43 25.41 10.09
C GLY A 20 -7.90 25.59 11.54
N ASP A 21 -9.13 25.18 11.81
CA ASP A 21 -9.80 25.37 13.10
C ASP A 21 -9.10 24.65 14.25
N ARG A 22 -8.46 23.52 13.99
CA ARG A 22 -7.77 22.72 15.02
C ARG A 22 -6.61 23.49 15.65
N GLY A 23 -5.79 24.15 14.83
CA GLY A 23 -4.69 24.99 15.32
C GLY A 23 -5.19 26.26 16.02
N THR A 24 -6.28 26.85 15.54
CA THR A 24 -6.90 28.04 16.16
C THR A 24 -7.44 27.74 17.55
N VAL A 25 -8.11 26.59 17.71
CA VAL A 25 -8.67 26.14 18.98
C VAL A 25 -7.55 25.91 20.01
N VAL A 26 -6.47 25.20 19.66
CA VAL A 26 -5.29 25.00 20.54
C VAL A 26 -4.66 26.34 20.93
N ARG A 27 -4.43 27.24 19.97
CA ARG A 27 -3.90 28.59 20.22
C ARG A 27 -4.79 29.39 21.17
N GLY A 28 -6.12 29.28 21.02
CA GLY A 28 -7.09 29.92 21.89
C GLY A 28 -6.96 29.47 23.35
N HIS A 29 -6.85 28.16 23.58
CA HIS A 29 -6.68 27.62 24.93
C HIS A 29 -5.32 27.95 25.54
N LEU A 30 -4.24 27.94 24.75
CA LEU A 30 -2.93 28.38 25.23
C LEU A 30 -2.94 29.84 25.70
N ARG A 31 -3.83 30.71 25.21
CA ARG A 31 -3.95 32.07 25.75
C ARG A 31 -4.56 32.11 27.15
N THR A 32 -5.44 31.18 27.49
CA THR A 32 -6.20 31.21 28.74
C THR A 32 -5.66 30.26 29.82
N CYS A 33 -5.02 29.15 29.44
CA CYS A 33 -4.54 28.12 30.36
C CYS A 33 -3.02 28.18 30.57
N ALA A 34 -2.59 28.57 31.77
CA ALA A 34 -1.17 28.63 32.13
C ALA A 34 -0.50 27.24 32.18
N ALA A 35 -1.21 26.21 32.65
CA ALA A 35 -0.66 24.85 32.73
C ALA A 35 -0.33 24.29 31.34
N CYS A 36 -1.23 24.45 30.36
CA CYS A 36 -0.98 23.98 29.00
C CYS A 36 0.09 24.83 28.28
N ARG A 37 0.24 26.12 28.62
CA ARG A 37 1.37 26.92 28.13
C ARG A 37 2.70 26.38 28.62
N GLN A 38 2.79 26.04 29.90
CA GLN A 38 4.03 25.50 30.47
C GLN A 38 4.45 24.22 29.73
N VAL A 39 3.52 23.28 29.55
CA VAL A 39 3.79 22.04 28.80
C VAL A 39 4.24 22.34 27.37
N ALA A 40 3.58 23.26 26.68
CA ALA A 40 3.97 23.65 25.33
C ALA A 40 5.37 24.28 25.27
N THR A 41 5.76 25.06 26.29
CA THR A 41 7.10 25.63 26.41
C THR A 41 8.16 24.55 26.68
N ASP A 42 7.85 23.58 27.53
CA ASP A 42 8.75 22.46 27.82
C ASP A 42 8.99 21.61 26.55
N GLU A 43 7.91 21.27 25.82
CA GLU A 43 8.00 20.56 24.53
C GLU A 43 8.78 21.37 23.47
N ALA A 44 8.53 22.68 23.37
CA ALA A 44 9.26 23.55 22.46
C ALA A 44 10.76 23.59 22.78
N THR A 45 11.13 23.61 24.06
CA THR A 45 12.54 23.60 24.50
C THR A 45 13.24 22.32 24.08
N LEU A 46 12.58 21.16 24.22
CA LEU A 46 13.12 19.87 23.76
C LEU A 46 13.30 19.85 22.24
N ARG A 47 12.28 20.31 21.50
CA ARG A 47 12.31 20.39 20.03
C ARG A 47 13.43 21.29 19.52
N ASP A 48 13.56 22.48 20.10
CA ASP A 48 14.58 23.44 19.70
C ASP A 48 15.98 22.94 20.06
N GLY A 49 16.12 22.23 21.19
CA GLY A 49 17.35 21.52 21.56
C GLY A 49 17.75 20.47 20.51
N MET A 50 16.79 19.67 20.02
CA MET A 50 17.04 18.70 18.94
C MET A 50 17.43 19.37 17.63
N ARG A 51 16.82 20.51 17.29
CA ARG A 51 17.16 21.27 16.08
C ARG A 51 18.51 21.96 16.14
N ALA A 52 19.01 22.24 17.34
CA ALA A 52 20.33 22.82 17.54
C ALA A 52 21.48 21.81 17.38
N LEU A 53 21.18 20.51 17.21
CA LEU A 53 22.22 19.52 16.93
C LEU A 53 22.92 19.82 15.59
N PRO A 54 24.23 19.53 15.48
CA PRO A 54 24.95 19.66 14.21
C PRO A 54 24.27 18.85 13.10
N THR A 55 24.01 19.49 11.98
CA THR A 55 23.52 18.81 10.78
C THR A 55 24.61 17.89 10.26
N VAL A 56 24.26 16.62 10.02
CA VAL A 56 25.14 15.68 9.33
C VAL A 56 24.86 15.77 7.84
N ASP A 57 25.86 16.15 7.06
CA ASP A 57 25.73 16.14 5.61
C ASP A 57 25.67 14.68 5.11
N PRO A 58 24.64 14.32 4.31
CA PRO A 58 24.56 12.99 3.74
C PRO A 58 25.70 12.77 2.73
N PRO A 59 26.21 11.53 2.56
CA PRO A 59 27.25 11.23 1.59
C PRO A 59 26.83 11.65 0.17
N ALA A 60 27.74 12.27 -0.58
CA ALA A 60 27.45 12.74 -1.95
C ALA A 60 26.90 11.64 -2.88
N ALA A 61 27.32 10.38 -2.67
CA ALA A 61 26.83 9.22 -3.41
C ALA A 61 25.32 8.96 -3.19
N MET A 62 24.79 9.25 -1.99
CA MET A 62 23.36 9.15 -1.70
C MET A 62 22.57 10.23 -2.45
N TRP A 63 23.08 11.46 -2.50
CA TRP A 63 22.43 12.51 -3.28
C TRP A 63 22.43 12.19 -4.77
N ALA A 64 23.55 11.69 -5.29
CA ALA A 64 23.67 11.27 -6.68
C ALA A 64 22.69 10.13 -7.02
N SER A 65 22.46 9.17 -6.12
CA SER A 65 21.51 8.08 -6.35
C SER A 65 20.06 8.56 -6.34
N ILE A 66 19.69 9.49 -5.46
CA ILE A 66 18.36 10.12 -5.43
C ILE A 66 18.13 10.89 -6.73
N GLN A 67 19.09 11.71 -7.16
CA GLN A 67 19.00 12.48 -8.39
C GLN A 67 18.87 11.56 -9.63
N ALA A 68 19.62 10.45 -9.66
CA ALA A 68 19.50 9.46 -10.73
C ALA A 68 18.09 8.83 -10.76
N GLN A 69 17.52 8.49 -9.60
CA GLN A 69 16.15 7.94 -9.53
C GLN A 69 15.10 8.96 -9.97
N LEU A 70 15.23 10.22 -9.56
CA LEU A 70 14.34 11.30 -9.99
C LEU A 70 14.44 11.55 -11.51
N ALA A 71 15.65 11.56 -12.06
CA ALA A 71 15.87 11.71 -13.50
C ALA A 71 15.25 10.55 -14.30
N ILE A 72 15.38 9.31 -13.83
CA ILE A 72 14.72 8.15 -14.45
C ILE A 72 13.20 8.31 -14.41
N ALA A 73 12.64 8.68 -13.26
CA ALA A 73 11.20 8.90 -13.10
C ALA A 73 10.68 10.01 -14.03
N GLU A 74 11.42 11.12 -14.18
CA GLU A 74 11.09 12.22 -15.08
C GLU A 74 11.17 11.80 -16.57
N VAL A 75 12.17 11.01 -16.94
CA VAL A 75 12.28 10.45 -18.29
C VAL A 75 11.14 9.48 -18.58
N GLU A 76 10.76 8.62 -17.64
CA GLU A 76 9.60 7.74 -17.80
C GLU A 76 8.30 8.53 -17.91
N GLU A 77 8.11 9.57 -17.08
CA GLU A 77 6.98 10.48 -17.15
C GLU A 77 6.92 11.16 -18.53
N SER A 78 8.04 11.67 -19.06
CA SER A 78 8.12 12.36 -20.36
C SER A 78 7.88 11.44 -21.56
N LYS A 79 8.26 10.16 -21.46
CA LYS A 79 7.96 9.13 -22.47
C LYS A 79 6.50 8.71 -22.48
N ARG A 80 5.70 9.07 -21.45
CA ARG A 80 4.26 8.81 -21.48
C ARG A 80 3.64 9.65 -22.61
N PRO A 81 2.91 9.03 -23.54
CA PRO A 81 2.30 9.74 -24.66
C PRO A 81 1.45 10.92 -24.17
N SER A 82 1.55 12.08 -24.83
CA SER A 82 0.78 13.28 -24.48
C SER A 82 -0.73 13.03 -24.46
N TRP A 83 -1.22 12.10 -25.30
CA TRP A 83 -2.61 11.66 -25.30
C TRP A 83 -3.03 10.96 -24.01
N ARG A 84 -2.15 10.25 -23.28
CA ARG A 84 -2.47 9.66 -21.96
C ARG A 84 -2.64 10.73 -20.88
N ARG A 85 -1.86 11.82 -20.94
CA ARG A 85 -2.02 12.98 -20.03
C ARG A 85 -3.29 13.77 -20.36
N ALA A 86 -3.60 13.96 -21.64
CA ALA A 86 -4.84 14.57 -22.09
C ALA A 86 -6.06 13.71 -21.69
N LEU A 87 -5.97 12.38 -21.87
CA LEU A 87 -7.03 11.45 -21.48
C LEU A 87 -7.21 11.42 -19.97
N SER A 88 -6.15 11.43 -19.17
CA SER A 88 -6.22 11.57 -17.70
C SER A 88 -6.88 12.87 -17.24
N ARG A 89 -6.71 13.97 -17.98
CA ARG A 89 -7.37 15.25 -17.72
C ARG A 89 -8.83 15.28 -18.21
N TRP A 90 -9.16 14.46 -19.21
CA TRP A 90 -10.49 14.35 -19.82
C TRP A 90 -11.32 13.17 -19.31
N THR A 91 -10.73 12.31 -18.46
CA THR A 91 -11.43 11.24 -17.73
C THR A 91 -11.81 11.65 -16.31
N PRO A 92 -12.67 12.67 -16.12
CA PRO A 92 -13.66 12.59 -15.06
C PRO A 92 -15.05 12.18 -15.58
N MET A 93 -15.29 12.08 -16.90
CA MET A 93 -16.69 11.96 -17.38
C MET A 93 -16.95 11.18 -18.69
N LEU A 94 -16.01 10.40 -19.23
CA LEU A 94 -16.35 9.47 -20.32
C LEU A 94 -16.65 8.06 -19.77
N PRO A 95 -17.88 7.53 -19.96
CA PRO A 95 -18.21 6.18 -19.53
C PRO A 95 -17.31 5.17 -20.26
N ARG A 96 -16.62 4.31 -19.49
CA ARG A 96 -15.67 3.29 -19.97
C ARG A 96 -16.28 2.23 -20.92
N PHE A 97 -17.58 2.31 -21.21
CA PHE A 97 -18.29 1.38 -22.10
C PHE A 97 -17.99 1.58 -23.58
N ALA A 98 -17.49 2.75 -24.01
CA ALA A 98 -17.24 3.01 -25.44
C ALA A 98 -15.99 2.29 -26.00
N VAL A 99 -14.99 1.99 -25.15
CA VAL A 99 -13.74 1.32 -25.61
C VAL A 99 -13.87 -0.21 -25.58
N GLY A 100 -14.70 -0.76 -24.67
CA GLY A 100 -14.94 -2.21 -24.58
C GLY A 100 -15.70 -2.80 -25.78
N GLY A 101 -16.64 -2.03 -26.35
CA GLY A 101 -17.45 -2.49 -27.49
C GLY A 101 -16.64 -2.74 -28.77
N LEU A 102 -15.64 -1.89 -29.05
CA LEU A 102 -14.77 -2.03 -30.22
C LEU A 102 -13.79 -3.21 -30.09
N ALA A 103 -13.25 -3.43 -28.89
CA ALA A 103 -12.37 -4.57 -28.63
C ALA A 103 -13.12 -5.92 -28.65
N ALA A 104 -14.35 -5.95 -28.13
CA ALA A 104 -15.21 -7.14 -28.16
C ALA A 104 -15.66 -7.49 -29.60
N ALA A 105 -16.02 -6.49 -30.42
CA ALA A 105 -16.37 -6.72 -31.82
C ALA A 105 -15.18 -7.25 -32.65
N ALA A 106 -13.96 -6.76 -32.41
CA ALA A 106 -12.75 -7.28 -33.03
C ALA A 106 -12.42 -8.70 -32.55
N ALA A 107 -12.61 -9.01 -31.26
CA ALA A 107 -12.41 -10.35 -30.73
C ALA A 107 -13.42 -11.35 -31.31
N VAL A 108 -14.70 -10.99 -31.44
CA VAL A 108 -15.74 -11.86 -32.01
C VAL A 108 -15.49 -12.15 -33.48
N THR A 109 -15.07 -11.14 -34.27
CA THR A 109 -14.73 -11.33 -35.69
C THR A 109 -13.49 -12.21 -35.89
N VAL A 110 -12.46 -12.04 -35.05
CA VAL A 110 -11.27 -12.91 -35.06
C VAL A 110 -11.61 -14.34 -34.62
N LEU A 111 -12.46 -14.50 -33.60
CA LEU A 111 -12.86 -15.82 -33.09
C LEU A 111 -13.75 -16.56 -34.10
N TRP A 112 -14.67 -15.84 -34.77
CA TRP A 112 -15.51 -16.39 -35.85
C TRP A 112 -14.68 -16.78 -37.07
N TRP A 113 -13.67 -15.98 -37.45
CA TRP A 113 -12.76 -16.35 -38.53
C TRP A 113 -11.90 -17.58 -38.17
N ARG A 114 -11.48 -17.67 -36.92
CA ARG A 114 -10.68 -18.79 -36.41
C ARG A 114 -11.50 -20.08 -36.28
N SER A 115 -12.81 -19.99 -35.98
CA SER A 115 -13.70 -21.15 -35.93
C SER A 115 -14.09 -21.69 -37.31
N HIS A 116 -14.00 -20.86 -38.36
CA HIS A 116 -14.25 -21.27 -39.76
C HIS A 116 -13.01 -21.81 -40.48
N ARG A 117 -11.86 -21.88 -39.82
CA ARG A 117 -10.68 -22.60 -40.34
C ARG A 117 -10.65 -24.00 -39.74
N GLU A 118 -10.88 -25.01 -40.58
CA GLU A 118 -10.78 -26.45 -40.30
C GLU A 118 -9.55 -26.81 -39.43
N PRO A 119 -9.67 -27.85 -38.57
CA PRO A 119 -8.68 -28.15 -37.54
C PRO A 119 -7.34 -28.63 -38.14
N VAL A 120 -6.29 -27.87 -37.88
CA VAL A 120 -4.89 -28.26 -38.13
C VAL A 120 -4.56 -29.46 -37.23
N GLN A 121 -4.18 -30.58 -37.83
CA GLN A 121 -3.60 -31.72 -37.12
C GLN A 121 -2.25 -31.32 -36.50
N ILE A 122 -2.15 -31.44 -35.17
CA ILE A 122 -0.93 -31.19 -34.43
C ILE A 122 -0.08 -32.46 -34.49
N SER A 123 0.96 -32.41 -35.32
CA SER A 123 2.04 -33.41 -35.35
C SER A 123 2.79 -33.47 -34.03
N GLN A 124 3.31 -34.66 -33.76
CA GLN A 124 3.85 -35.19 -32.52
C GLN A 124 4.87 -34.29 -31.79
N VAL A 125 4.72 -34.26 -30.46
CA VAL A 125 5.70 -33.72 -29.51
C VAL A 125 6.97 -34.57 -29.59
N VAL A 126 8.05 -33.99 -30.11
CA VAL A 126 9.39 -34.55 -29.95
C VAL A 126 9.83 -34.26 -28.53
N ASP A 127 10.10 -35.32 -27.78
CA ASP A 127 10.60 -35.28 -26.42
C ASP A 127 12.04 -34.74 -26.44
N HIS A 128 12.27 -33.61 -25.78
CA HIS A 128 13.61 -33.07 -25.57
C HIS A 128 14.00 -33.29 -24.11
N PRO A 129 15.06 -34.07 -23.80
CA PRO A 129 15.52 -34.23 -22.43
C PRO A 129 16.00 -32.88 -21.88
N SER A 130 15.48 -32.52 -20.70
CA SER A 130 15.88 -31.31 -19.98
C SER A 130 17.36 -31.39 -19.58
N PRO A 131 18.16 -30.33 -19.83
CA PRO A 131 19.56 -30.35 -19.44
C PRO A 131 19.69 -30.30 -17.91
N GLU A 132 20.49 -31.21 -17.38
CA GLU A 132 20.83 -31.32 -15.97
C GLU A 132 21.83 -30.22 -15.60
N ILE A 133 21.41 -29.32 -14.70
CA ILE A 133 22.26 -28.22 -14.20
C ILE A 133 23.22 -28.80 -13.16
N GLN A 134 24.48 -29.02 -13.54
CA GLN A 134 25.54 -29.37 -12.59
C GLN A 134 26.00 -28.13 -11.81
N ALA A 135 25.67 -28.08 -10.53
CA ALA A 135 26.20 -27.09 -9.60
C ALA A 135 27.58 -27.53 -9.10
N SER A 136 28.64 -27.26 -9.88
CA SER A 136 30.02 -27.40 -9.42
C SER A 136 30.61 -26.02 -9.15
N ARG A 137 30.53 -25.58 -7.90
CA ARG A 137 31.40 -24.53 -7.39
C ARG A 137 31.87 -24.94 -6.00
N ASP A 138 33.07 -25.50 -5.95
CA ASP A 138 33.79 -25.69 -4.69
C ASP A 138 34.01 -24.31 -4.07
N ILE A 139 33.37 -24.08 -2.93
CA ILE A 139 33.58 -22.90 -2.10
C ILE A 139 34.86 -23.16 -1.31
N PRO A 140 35.95 -22.38 -1.49
CA PRO A 140 37.14 -22.56 -0.68
C PRO A 140 36.78 -22.26 0.78
N THR A 141 36.99 -23.24 1.66
CA THR A 141 36.85 -23.08 3.11
C THR A 141 38.02 -22.25 3.61
N ALA A 142 37.96 -20.93 3.42
CA ALA A 142 38.88 -20.02 4.10
C ALA A 142 38.42 -19.91 5.56
N THR A 143 39.20 -20.45 6.49
CA THR A 143 39.04 -20.22 7.93
C THR A 143 39.26 -18.73 8.22
N PRO A 144 38.26 -17.98 8.70
CA PRO A 144 38.49 -16.61 9.13
C PRO A 144 39.19 -16.62 10.50
N SER A 145 40.50 -16.41 10.48
CA SER A 145 41.27 -16.01 11.66
C SER A 145 41.03 -14.53 11.93
N SER A 146 39.89 -14.20 12.52
CA SER A 146 39.63 -12.90 13.15
C SER A 146 39.60 -13.08 14.68
N PRO A 147 40.20 -12.18 15.48
CA PRO A 147 40.07 -12.22 16.92
C PRO A 147 38.59 -12.06 17.32
N PRO A 148 38.15 -12.62 18.45
CA PRO A 148 36.77 -12.48 18.90
C PRO A 148 36.52 -11.01 19.27
N PHE A 149 35.99 -10.23 18.32
CA PHE A 149 35.16 -9.10 18.69
C PHE A 149 34.02 -9.70 19.51
N GLY A 150 33.85 -9.23 20.75
CA GLY A 150 32.69 -9.53 21.55
C GLY A 150 31.46 -9.07 20.79
N ALA A 151 30.87 -9.99 20.01
CA ALA A 151 29.59 -9.76 19.39
C ALA A 151 28.62 -9.53 20.55
N PRO A 152 27.76 -8.49 20.50
CA PRO A 152 26.60 -8.50 21.35
C PRO A 152 25.93 -9.87 21.15
N SER A 153 25.56 -10.55 22.23
CA SER A 153 24.73 -11.74 22.07
C SER A 153 23.46 -11.24 21.40
N PHE A 154 23.32 -11.55 20.11
CA PHE A 154 22.04 -11.44 19.45
C PHE A 154 21.13 -12.39 20.24
N ASP A 155 20.37 -11.83 21.19
CA ASP A 155 19.15 -12.49 21.66
C ASP A 155 18.45 -13.05 20.43
N ASP A 156 18.00 -14.29 20.48
CA ASP A 156 17.61 -15.11 19.34
C ASP A 156 16.64 -14.40 18.36
N VAL A 157 17.21 -13.60 17.45
CA VAL A 157 16.48 -12.83 16.43
C VAL A 157 15.80 -13.79 15.45
N THR A 158 16.20 -15.06 15.43
CA THR A 158 15.57 -16.09 14.60
C THR A 158 14.12 -16.31 15.02
N ALA A 159 13.85 -16.37 16.33
CA ALA A 159 12.48 -16.48 16.85
C ALA A 159 11.66 -15.23 16.50
N ASP A 160 12.27 -14.05 16.59
CA ASP A 160 11.61 -12.78 16.28
C ASP A 160 11.26 -12.66 14.78
N LEU A 161 12.21 -12.99 13.90
CA LEU A 161 12.00 -13.03 12.45
C LEU A 161 10.99 -14.11 12.04
N ALA A 162 10.95 -15.24 12.74
CA ALA A 162 9.95 -16.28 12.51
C ALA A 162 8.54 -15.82 12.90
N ALA A 163 8.40 -14.95 13.90
CA ALA A 163 7.12 -14.40 14.35
C ALA A 163 6.61 -13.22 13.48
N GLU A 164 7.51 -12.57 12.73
CA GLU A 164 7.21 -11.36 11.95
C GLU A 164 6.05 -11.50 10.94
N PRO A 165 5.91 -12.60 10.18
CA PRO A 165 4.78 -12.77 9.26
C PRO A 165 3.44 -12.80 9.98
N ALA A 166 3.39 -13.43 11.15
CA ALA A 166 2.18 -13.52 11.97
C ALA A 166 1.79 -12.15 12.55
N ARG A 167 2.78 -11.37 13.03
CA ARG A 167 2.55 -9.98 13.47
C ARG A 167 2.01 -9.12 12.33
N THR A 168 2.62 -9.21 11.15
CA THR A 168 2.15 -8.50 9.96
C THR A 168 0.70 -8.84 9.61
N THR A 169 0.36 -10.13 9.65
CA THR A 169 -1.00 -10.61 9.39
C THR A 169 -1.99 -10.11 10.46
N ALA A 170 -1.58 -10.07 11.73
CA ALA A 170 -2.40 -9.52 12.82
C ALA A 170 -2.68 -8.03 12.63
N THR A 171 -1.67 -7.23 12.26
CA THR A 171 -1.85 -5.80 11.94
C THR A 171 -2.85 -5.60 10.80
N TYR A 172 -2.79 -6.43 9.74
CA TYR A 172 -3.77 -6.32 8.66
C TYR A 172 -5.20 -6.65 9.12
N ALA A 173 -5.38 -7.65 9.99
CA ALA A 173 -6.68 -8.01 10.53
C ALA A 173 -7.28 -6.88 11.40
N GLU A 174 -6.45 -6.23 12.21
CA GLU A 174 -6.81 -5.05 13.00
C GLU A 174 -7.25 -3.90 12.08
N THR A 175 -6.43 -3.52 11.11
CA THR A 175 -6.77 -2.45 10.15
C THR A 175 -8.05 -2.75 9.37
N ALA A 176 -8.26 -4.01 8.94
CA ALA A 176 -9.47 -4.40 8.24
C ALA A 176 -10.72 -4.28 9.14
N THR A 177 -10.58 -4.56 10.44
CA THR A 177 -11.65 -4.41 11.42
C THR A 177 -12.03 -2.95 11.62
N GLU A 178 -11.05 -2.07 11.80
CA GLU A 178 -11.27 -0.62 11.88
C GLU A 178 -11.98 -0.07 10.64
N LEU A 179 -11.53 -0.49 9.45
CA LEU A 179 -12.14 -0.04 8.19
C LEU A 179 -13.57 -0.59 8.01
N VAL A 180 -13.89 -1.79 8.49
CA VAL A 180 -15.28 -2.28 8.49
C VAL A 180 -16.16 -1.44 9.41
N THR A 181 -15.64 -1.02 10.57
CA THR A 181 -16.36 -0.12 11.49
C THR A 181 -16.62 1.23 10.84
N LEU A 182 -15.60 1.83 10.21
CA LEU A 182 -15.75 3.10 9.47
C LEU A 182 -16.74 2.97 8.30
N ALA A 183 -16.70 1.85 7.57
CA ALA A 183 -17.65 1.59 6.49
C ALA A 183 -19.10 1.53 7.02
N ALA A 184 -19.33 1.06 8.25
CA ALA A 184 -20.65 1.02 8.85
C ALA A 184 -21.24 2.42 9.13
N GLU A 185 -20.40 3.44 9.32
CA GLU A 185 -20.85 4.83 9.54
C GLU A 185 -21.37 5.48 8.25
N VAL A 186 -20.78 5.15 7.09
CA VAL A 186 -21.19 5.68 5.78
C VAL A 186 -22.28 4.85 5.10
N ARG A 187 -22.41 3.56 5.48
CA ARG A 187 -23.37 2.59 4.93
C ARG A 187 -24.85 3.03 4.89
N PRO A 188 -25.37 3.87 5.81
CA PRO A 188 -26.73 4.40 5.71
C PRO A 188 -26.97 5.28 4.46
N GLY A 189 -25.92 5.88 3.90
CA GLY A 189 -26.00 6.71 2.68
C GLY A 189 -26.08 5.91 1.38
N TRP A 190 -25.85 4.60 1.42
CA TRP A 190 -25.80 3.75 0.23
C TRP A 190 -27.18 3.25 -0.20
N THR A 191 -27.32 2.82 -1.46
CA THR A 191 -28.49 2.09 -1.94
C THR A 191 -28.48 0.63 -1.45
N ASP A 192 -29.61 -0.08 -1.57
CA ASP A 192 -29.67 -1.52 -1.24
C ASP A 192 -28.73 -2.36 -2.11
N GLU A 193 -28.63 -2.03 -3.40
CA GLU A 193 -27.73 -2.71 -4.34
C GLU A 193 -26.26 -2.50 -3.96
N GLN A 194 -25.89 -1.27 -3.57
CA GLN A 194 -24.56 -0.97 -3.06
C GLN A 194 -24.30 -1.78 -1.78
N ARG A 195 -25.19 -1.75 -0.78
CA ARG A 195 -25.02 -2.55 0.45
C ARG A 195 -24.81 -4.04 0.14
N ALA A 196 -25.65 -4.63 -0.71
CA ALA A 196 -25.55 -6.03 -1.10
C ALA A 196 -24.21 -6.35 -1.79
N THR A 197 -23.76 -5.47 -2.69
CA THR A 197 -22.47 -5.62 -3.39
C THR A 197 -21.29 -5.54 -2.42
N PHE A 198 -21.34 -4.61 -1.46
CA PHE A 198 -20.33 -4.48 -0.41
C PHE A 198 -20.23 -5.76 0.42
N ASP A 199 -21.37 -6.22 0.94
CA ASP A 199 -21.44 -7.38 1.83
C ASP A 199 -20.95 -8.64 1.13
N ALA A 200 -21.36 -8.86 -0.13
CA ALA A 200 -20.89 -9.97 -0.95
C ALA A 200 -19.38 -9.92 -1.16
N ARG A 201 -18.83 -8.75 -1.49
CA ARG A 201 -17.40 -8.60 -1.74
C ARG A 201 -16.56 -8.77 -0.47
N VAL A 202 -17.01 -8.23 0.64
CA VAL A 202 -16.37 -8.41 1.96
C VAL A 202 -16.41 -9.89 2.37
N ALA A 203 -17.53 -10.58 2.17
CA ALA A 203 -17.65 -12.00 2.46
C ALA A 203 -16.70 -12.85 1.60
N GLU A 204 -16.59 -12.56 0.31
CA GLU A 204 -15.65 -13.24 -0.60
C GLU A 204 -14.19 -13.07 -0.15
N LEU A 205 -13.80 -11.84 0.21
CA LEU A 205 -12.44 -11.53 0.64
C LEU A 205 -12.11 -12.17 2.00
N ARG A 206 -13.05 -12.22 2.94
CA ARG A 206 -12.91 -12.98 4.19
C ARG A 206 -12.74 -14.47 3.93
N ALA A 207 -13.57 -15.05 3.07
CA ALA A 207 -13.44 -16.45 2.68
C ALA A 207 -12.11 -16.76 1.96
N ALA A 208 -11.51 -15.77 1.27
CA ALA A 208 -10.18 -15.91 0.69
C ALA A 208 -9.07 -15.90 1.75
N VAL A 209 -9.22 -15.11 2.82
CA VAL A 209 -8.32 -15.14 3.99
C VAL A 209 -8.41 -16.49 4.69
N ASP A 210 -9.63 -16.99 4.95
CA ASP A 210 -9.85 -18.23 5.71
C ASP A 210 -9.37 -19.48 4.96
N ARG A 211 -9.47 -19.48 3.62
CA ARG A 211 -8.96 -20.59 2.79
C ARG A 211 -7.44 -20.60 2.62
N ALA A 212 -6.75 -19.50 2.94
CA ALA A 212 -5.31 -19.42 2.77
C ALA A 212 -4.59 -20.22 3.86
N THR A 213 -3.93 -21.30 3.47
CA THR A 213 -3.10 -22.14 4.36
C THR A 213 -1.75 -21.46 4.66
N ASP A 214 -1.18 -20.79 3.67
CA ASP A 214 0.12 -20.12 3.77
C ASP A 214 -0.01 -18.62 4.08
N GLU A 215 1.01 -18.06 4.74
CA GLU A 215 1.06 -16.63 5.12
C GLU A 215 1.01 -15.68 3.90
N ARG A 216 1.72 -15.99 2.81
CA ARG A 216 1.79 -15.09 1.64
C ARG A 216 0.43 -14.90 0.94
N PRO A 217 -0.33 -15.96 0.58
CA PRO A 217 -1.69 -15.82 0.08
C PRO A 217 -2.62 -15.12 1.08
N ARG A 218 -2.50 -15.40 2.38
CA ARG A 218 -3.30 -14.77 3.43
C ARG A 218 -3.08 -13.26 3.49
N GLN A 219 -1.82 -12.83 3.53
CA GLN A 219 -1.45 -11.41 3.48
C GLN A 219 -1.91 -10.72 2.19
N ARG A 220 -1.89 -11.43 1.05
CA ARG A 220 -2.43 -10.91 -0.22
C ARG A 220 -3.94 -10.67 -0.15
N ALA A 221 -4.69 -11.61 0.42
CA ALA A 221 -6.13 -11.48 0.62
C ALA A 221 -6.46 -10.31 1.57
N TRP A 222 -5.73 -10.18 2.67
CA TRP A 222 -5.85 -9.05 3.58
C TRP A 222 -5.60 -7.69 2.91
N ARG A 223 -4.51 -7.54 2.14
CA ARG A 223 -4.22 -6.29 1.39
C ARG A 223 -5.30 -5.99 0.34
N ALA A 224 -5.93 -7.01 -0.24
CA ALA A 224 -7.05 -6.81 -1.14
C ALA A 224 -8.29 -6.30 -0.39
N MET A 225 -8.60 -6.85 0.78
CA MET A 225 -9.68 -6.40 1.66
C MET A 225 -9.49 -4.95 2.11
N ILE A 226 -8.31 -4.61 2.65
CA ILE A 226 -8.00 -3.24 3.10
C ILE A 226 -8.18 -2.22 1.97
N ARG A 227 -7.62 -2.50 0.78
CA ARG A 227 -7.77 -1.59 -0.38
C ARG A 227 -9.21 -1.41 -0.81
N TYR A 228 -10.00 -2.49 -0.79
CA TYR A 228 -11.41 -2.42 -1.13
C TYR A 228 -12.19 -1.54 -0.12
N LEU A 229 -11.99 -1.78 1.18
CA LEU A 229 -12.66 -1.01 2.23
C LEU A 229 -12.29 0.48 2.18
N GLN A 230 -11.00 0.80 2.01
CA GLN A 230 -10.55 2.19 1.84
C GLN A 230 -11.21 2.88 0.64
N GLN A 231 -11.36 2.17 -0.49
CA GLN A 231 -12.03 2.73 -1.66
C GLN A 231 -13.53 2.94 -1.44
N ALA A 232 -14.20 1.99 -0.76
CA ALA A 232 -15.62 2.07 -0.45
C ALA A 232 -15.93 3.27 0.47
N ILE A 233 -15.08 3.52 1.48
CA ILE A 233 -15.25 4.64 2.42
C ILE A 233 -14.99 6.00 1.74
N VAL A 234 -13.97 6.10 0.89
CA VAL A 234 -13.55 7.40 0.30
C VAL A 234 -14.43 7.85 -0.86
N ARG A 235 -15.00 6.92 -1.64
CA ARG A 235 -15.66 7.24 -2.91
C ARG A 235 -17.19 7.15 -2.89
N ASP A 236 -17.80 6.60 -1.84
CA ASP A 236 -19.21 6.15 -1.85
C ASP A 236 -19.57 5.20 -3.04
N ASP A 237 -18.56 4.71 -3.76
CA ASP A 237 -18.70 3.87 -4.95
C ASP A 237 -18.41 2.41 -4.59
N VAL A 238 -19.46 1.71 -4.16
CA VAL A 238 -19.39 0.26 -3.89
C VAL A 238 -19.39 -0.57 -5.19
N ALA A 239 -19.81 0.00 -6.32
CA ALA A 239 -20.13 -0.71 -7.56
C ALA A 239 -18.93 -1.25 -8.37
N LEU A 240 -17.67 -0.97 -8.00
CA LEU A 240 -16.52 -1.17 -8.88
C LEU A 240 -15.77 -2.51 -8.73
N ALA A 241 -16.33 -3.53 -8.10
CA ALA A 241 -15.60 -4.79 -7.87
C ALA A 241 -16.38 -6.10 -8.15
N SER A 242 -17.56 -6.05 -8.75
CA SER A 242 -18.30 -7.24 -9.18
C SER A 242 -17.81 -7.72 -10.56
N GLY A 243 -16.63 -8.33 -10.59
CA GLY A 243 -16.25 -9.24 -11.68
C GLY A 243 -17.05 -10.54 -11.56
N GLY A 244 -18.32 -10.49 -11.96
CA GLY A 244 -19.25 -11.62 -11.97
C GLY A 244 -19.40 -12.22 -13.36
N VAL A 245 -19.00 -13.48 -13.48
CA VAL A 245 -19.24 -14.37 -14.62
C VAL A 245 -20.73 -14.72 -14.68
N HIS A 246 -21.34 -14.57 -15.86
CA HIS A 246 -22.58 -15.26 -16.25
C HIS A 246 -22.34 -15.97 -17.58
#